data_AF-A0A3L7X6L5-F1
#
_entry.id   AF-A0A3L7X6L5-F1
#
_cell.length_a   1.000
_cell.length_b   1.000
_cell.length_c   1.000
_cell.angle_alpha   90.00
_cell.angle_beta   90.00
_cell.angle_gamma   90.00
#
_symmetry.space_group_name_H-M   'P 1'
#
loop_
_entity.id
_entity.type
_entity.pdbx_description
1 polymer ?
#
loop_
_entity_poly.entity_id
_entity_poly.type
_entity_poly.pdbx_seq_one_letter_code
_entity_poly.pdbx_strand_id
1 'polypeptide(L)'
;MRAPRFASVDEYLASLAPTKAKTLGSVIDLVLSEFPGLEAKIAWNVPQIHRDGKYVVGVSSLKHHLALAPWSEAVIDDFRERLEAAGYVVRKKPVPDPG
;
A
#
# COMPACT_ATOMS: atom_id res chain seq x y z
N MET A 1 12.18 -21.44 6.41
CA MET A 1 11.71 -20.06 6.17
C MET A 1 11.26 -19.95 4.72
N ARG A 2 10.03 -19.50 4.46
CA ARG A 2 9.53 -19.31 3.10
C ARG A 2 10.13 -18.01 2.56
N ALA A 3 10.88 -18.07 1.46
CA ALA A 3 11.48 -16.87 0.87
C ALA A 3 10.37 -15.85 0.53
N PRO A 4 10.61 -14.55 0.75
CA PRO A 4 9.72 -13.53 0.24
C PRO A 4 9.61 -13.70 -1.27
N ARG A 5 8.38 -13.64 -1.79
CA ARG A 5 8.02 -13.86 -3.19
C ARG A 5 8.58 -12.77 -4.11
N PHE A 6 9.01 -11.66 -3.53
CA PHE A 6 9.58 -10.49 -4.18
C PHE A 6 10.70 -9.92 -3.29
N ALA A 7 11.82 -9.55 -3.89
CA ALA A 7 12.96 -8.93 -3.20
C ALA A 7 12.83 -7.40 -3.14
N SER A 8 12.07 -6.77 -4.05
CA SER A 8 11.90 -5.32 -4.10
C SER A 8 10.50 -4.90 -4.55
N VAL A 9 10.18 -3.62 -4.35
CA VAL A 9 8.95 -3.00 -4.84
C VAL A 9 8.89 -3.08 -6.37
N ASP A 10 10.01 -2.84 -7.05
CA ASP A 10 10.08 -2.96 -8.51
C ASP A 10 9.75 -4.37 -9.01
N GLU A 11 10.26 -5.40 -8.32
CA GLU A 11 9.96 -6.80 -8.69
C GLU A 11 8.47 -7.12 -8.47
N TYR A 12 7.88 -6.59 -7.39
CA TYR A 12 6.45 -6.68 -7.16
C TYR A 12 5.66 -6.04 -8.30
N LEU A 13 6.01 -4.80 -8.69
CA LEU A 13 5.35 -4.07 -9.76
C LEU A 13 5.51 -4.76 -11.12
N ALA A 14 6.70 -5.30 -11.41
CA ALA A 14 6.98 -6.06 -12.63
C ALA A 14 6.13 -7.35 -12.74
N SER A 15 5.70 -7.91 -11.61
CA SER A 15 4.81 -9.09 -11.59
C SER A 15 3.34 -8.77 -11.89
N LEU A 16 2.96 -7.48 -11.92
CA LEU A 16 1.59 -7.04 -12.15
C LEU A 16 1.32 -6.71 -13.62
N ALA A 17 0.03 -6.69 -13.97
CA ALA A 17 -0.40 -6.16 -15.26
C ALA A 17 0.06 -4.70 -15.42
N PRO A 18 0.47 -4.25 -16.63
CA PRO A 18 1.09 -2.94 -16.85
C PRO A 18 0.28 -1.76 -16.28
N THR A 19 -1.04 -1.80 -16.42
CA THR A 19 -1.94 -0.76 -15.88
C THR A 19 -1.89 -0.68 -14.35
N LYS A 20 -1.88 -1.85 -13.68
CA LYS A 20 -1.81 -1.92 -12.21
C LYS A 20 -0.43 -1.51 -11.71
N ALA A 21 0.63 -2.00 -12.37
CA ALA A 21 2.01 -1.66 -12.07
C ALA A 21 2.23 -0.14 -12.15
N LYS A 22 1.80 0.49 -13.26
CA LYS A 22 1.93 1.94 -13.46
C LYS A 22 1.18 2.73 -12.40
N THR A 23 -0.06 2.33 -12.10
CA THR A 23 -0.88 3.03 -11.10
C THR A 23 -0.28 2.92 -9.70
N LEU A 24 0.11 1.72 -9.26
CA LEU A 24 0.72 1.52 -7.95
C LEU A 24 2.09 2.20 -7.85
N GLY A 25 2.94 2.09 -8.86
CA GLY A 25 4.22 2.79 -8.91
C GLY A 25 4.04 4.29 -8.77
N SER A 26 3.13 4.89 -9.56
CA SER A 26 2.85 6.33 -9.48
C SER A 26 2.35 6.77 -8.10
N VAL A 27 1.54 5.95 -7.43
CA VAL A 27 1.07 6.25 -6.06
C VAL A 27 2.20 6.18 -5.04
N ILE A 28 3.05 5.15 -5.13
CA ILE A 28 4.22 5.02 -4.25
C ILE A 28 5.17 6.21 -4.46
N ASP A 29 5.52 6.49 -5.71
CA ASP A 29 6.43 7.59 -6.07
C ASP A 29 5.88 8.94 -5.61
N LEU A 30 4.58 9.20 -5.78
CA LEU A 30 3.93 10.41 -5.30
C LEU A 30 4.06 10.54 -3.77
N VAL A 31 3.79 9.47 -3.03
CA VAL A 31 3.88 9.50 -1.56
C VAL A 31 5.32 9.71 -1.08
N LEU A 32 6.30 9.05 -1.72
CA LEU A 32 7.71 9.23 -1.39
C LEU A 32 8.23 10.63 -1.77
N SER A 33 7.70 11.22 -2.85
CA SER A 33 8.03 12.59 -3.28
C SER A 33 7.45 13.65 -2.34
N GLU A 34 6.20 13.49 -1.91
CA GLU A 34 5.51 14.47 -1.04
C GLU A 34 6.04 14.43 0.41
N PHE A 35 6.49 13.27 0.87
CA PHE A 35 6.93 13.07 2.24
C PHE A 35 8.39 12.58 2.30
N PRO A 36 9.37 13.49 2.21
CA PRO A 36 10.78 13.13 2.32
C PRO A 36 11.05 12.53 3.72
N GLY A 37 11.44 11.26 3.75
CA GLY A 37 11.61 10.46 4.98
C GLY A 37 10.67 9.26 5.08
N LEU A 38 9.75 9.09 4.13
CA LEU A 38 9.10 7.80 3.89
C LEU A 38 9.99 6.92 3.02
N GLU A 39 9.91 5.62 3.26
CA GLU A 39 10.57 4.58 2.48
C GLU A 39 9.57 3.49 2.14
N ALA A 40 9.72 2.87 0.96
CA ALA A 40 8.90 1.73 0.56
C ALA A 40 9.74 0.45 0.59
N LYS A 41 9.31 -0.55 1.35
CA LYS A 41 9.92 -1.89 1.39
C LYS A 41 8.89 -2.97 1.08
N ILE A 42 9.36 -4.15 0.68
CA ILE A 42 8.50 -5.34 0.64
C ILE A 42 8.39 -5.92 2.05
N ALA A 43 7.17 -6.03 2.54
CA ALA A 43 6.85 -6.86 3.70
C ALA A 43 5.58 -7.67 3.40
N TRP A 44 5.55 -8.94 3.81
CA TRP A 44 4.46 -9.88 3.51
C TRP A 44 4.15 -10.03 2.01
N ASN A 45 5.17 -9.90 1.16
CA ASN A 45 5.08 -9.95 -0.31
C ASN A 45 4.27 -8.81 -0.94
N VAL A 46 4.08 -7.70 -0.23
CA VAL A 46 3.44 -6.48 -0.74
C VAL A 46 4.27 -5.25 -0.39
N PRO A 47 4.23 -4.18 -1.21
CA PRO A 47 4.89 -2.93 -0.86
C PRO A 47 4.23 -2.27 0.36
N GLN A 48 5.07 -1.87 1.30
CA GLN A 48 4.72 -1.23 2.54
C GLN A 48 5.55 0.05 2.68
N ILE A 49 4.86 1.18 2.79
CA ILE A 49 5.45 2.47 3.05
C ILE A 49 5.59 2.63 4.56
N HIS A 50 6.79 2.91 5.02
CA HIS A 50 7.13 3.08 6.41
C HIS A 50 7.97 4.33 6.64
N ARG A 51 8.01 4.75 7.90
CA ARG A 51 8.84 5.83 8.40
C ARG A 51 9.56 5.34 9.65
N ASP A 52 10.90 5.32 9.63
CA ASP A 52 11.72 4.94 10.80
C ASP A 52 11.25 3.62 11.46
N GLY A 53 10.93 2.61 10.65
CA GLY A 53 10.44 1.31 11.10
C GLY A 53 8.94 1.23 11.42
N LYS A 54 8.19 2.33 11.42
CA LYS A 54 6.73 2.35 11.62
C LYS A 54 5.99 2.31 10.29
N TYR A 55 5.09 1.36 10.13
CA TYR A 55 4.25 1.26 8.93
C TYR A 55 3.25 2.41 8.86
N VAL A 56 3.13 3.01 7.68
CA VAL A 56 2.23 4.15 7.43
C VAL A 56 1.12 3.73 6.48
N VAL A 57 1.47 3.15 5.33
CA VAL A 57 0.50 2.70 4.31
C VAL A 57 1.00 1.43 3.62
N GLY A 58 0.15 0.42 3.57
CA GLY A 58 0.33 -0.75 2.71
C GLY A 58 -0.39 -0.59 1.40
N VAL A 59 0.27 -0.96 0.30
CA VAL A 59 -0.35 -1.01 -1.02
C VAL A 59 -0.28 -2.41 -1.59
N SER A 60 -1.38 -2.86 -2.18
CA SER A 60 -1.43 -4.19 -2.78
C SER A 60 -2.39 -4.26 -3.96
N SER A 61 -2.08 -5.18 -4.87
CA SER A 61 -2.89 -5.53 -6.02
C SER A 61 -3.69 -6.79 -5.72
N LEU A 62 -5.01 -6.68 -5.76
CA LEU A 62 -5.94 -7.80 -5.72
C LEU A 62 -6.36 -8.17 -7.16
N LYS A 63 -7.03 -9.31 -7.32
CA LYS A 63 -7.48 -9.81 -8.64
C LYS A 63 -8.25 -8.74 -9.44
N HIS A 64 -9.20 -8.06 -8.80
CA HIS A 64 -10.08 -7.09 -9.46
C HIS A 64 -9.85 -5.64 -9.05
N HIS A 65 -9.13 -5.37 -7.96
CA HIS A 65 -9.00 -4.03 -7.39
C HIS A 65 -7.57 -3.77 -6.88
N LEU A 66 -7.22 -2.50 -6.73
CA LEU A 66 -6.06 -2.09 -5.94
C LEU A 66 -6.53 -1.79 -4.52
N ALA A 67 -5.73 -2.14 -3.53
CA ALA A 67 -6.01 -1.89 -2.13
C ALA A 67 -4.92 -0.96 -1.56
N LEU A 68 -5.38 0.11 -0.93
CA LEU A 68 -4.60 1.03 -0.12
C LEU A 68 -5.06 0.88 1.32
N ALA A 69 -4.15 0.46 2.19
CA ALA A 69 -4.41 0.16 3.58
C ALA A 69 -3.55 1.06 4.46
N PRO A 70 -4.05 2.24 4.87
CA PRO A 70 -3.36 3.04 5.87
C PRO A 70 -3.34 2.31 7.21
N TRP A 71 -2.26 2.49 7.97
CA TRP A 71 -2.10 1.84 9.27
C TRP A 71 -3.01 2.42 10.36
N SER A 72 -3.33 3.70 10.25
CA SER A 72 -4.16 4.40 11.24
C SER A 72 -5.65 4.26 10.91
N GLU A 73 -6.42 3.69 11.83
CA GLU A 73 -7.89 3.62 11.73
C GLU A 73 -8.54 5.01 11.72
N ALA A 74 -7.97 5.98 12.45
CA ALA A 74 -8.47 7.34 12.47
C ALA A 74 -8.44 7.97 11.07
N VAL A 75 -7.39 7.70 10.28
CA VAL A 75 -7.30 8.16 8.88
C VAL A 75 -8.38 7.53 8.02
N ILE A 76 -8.72 6.26 8.24
CA ILE A 76 -9.80 5.61 7.48
C ILE A 76 -11.14 6.25 7.82
N ASP A 77 -11.42 6.49 9.09
CA ASP A 77 -12.69 7.04 9.53
C ASP A 77 -12.85 8.52 9.12
N ASP A 78 -11.79 9.34 9.19
CA ASP A 78 -11.79 10.73 8.70
C ASP A 78 -12.00 10.84 7.18
N PHE A 79 -11.40 9.92 6.41
CA PHE A 79 -11.50 9.95 4.95
C PHE A 79 -12.66 9.12 4.40
N ARG A 80 -13.39 8.40 5.26
CA ARG A 80 -14.47 7.48 4.87
C ARG A 80 -15.51 8.17 3.98
N GLU A 81 -16.11 9.23 4.49
CA GLU A 81 -17.22 9.91 3.80
C GLU A 81 -16.77 10.43 2.42
N ARG A 82 -15.55 10.96 2.36
CA ARG A 82 -14.97 11.51 1.12
C ARG A 82 -14.61 10.42 0.11
N LEU A 83 -14.12 9.27 0.57
CA LEU A 83 -13.81 8.11 -0.27
C LEU A 83 -15.09 7.43 -0.78
N GLU A 84 -16.08 7.25 0.07
CA GLU A 84 -17.39 6.67 -0.29
C GLU A 84 -18.14 7.59 -1.27
N ALA A 85 -18.11 8.91 -1.06
CA ALA A 85 -18.69 9.89 -1.99
C ALA A 85 -17.99 9.88 -3.36
N ALA A 86 -16.69 9.58 -3.41
CA ALA A 86 -15.94 9.40 -4.64
C ALA A 86 -16.14 8.01 -5.29
N GLY A 87 -16.97 7.14 -4.69
CA GLY A 87 -17.30 5.81 -5.21
C GLY A 87 -16.30 4.71 -4.83
N TYR A 88 -15.39 4.97 -3.89
CA TYR A 88 -14.46 3.96 -3.39
C TYR A 88 -15.06 3.11 -2.29
N VAL A 89 -14.69 1.83 -2.26
CA VAL A 89 -15.11 0.90 -1.20
C VAL A 89 -14.13 0.96 -0.04
N VAL A 90 -14.56 1.53 1.09
CA VAL A 90 -13.77 1.61 2.32
C VAL A 90 -14.05 0.39 3.20
N ARG A 91 -13.05 -0.44 3.45
CA ARG A 91 -13.16 -1.60 4.35
C ARG A 91 -12.33 -1.39 5.61
N LYS A 92 -12.96 -1.53 6.77
CA LYS A 92 -12.29 -1.55 8.08
C LYS A 92 -11.79 -2.97 8.35
N LYS A 93 -10.61 -3.32 7.83
CA LYS A 93 -9.88 -4.49 8.31
C LYS A 93 -8.45 -4.06 8.66
N PRO A 94 -7.99 -4.30 9.89
CA PRO A 94 -6.57 -4.14 10.20
C PRO A 94 -5.77 -5.06 9.28
N VAL A 95 -4.71 -4.55 8.64
CA VAL A 95 -3.63 -5.43 8.21
C VAL A 95 -3.08 -6.03 9.50
N PRO A 96 -3.17 -7.35 9.73
CA PRO A 96 -2.65 -7.93 10.96
C PRO A 96 -1.15 -7.65 11.03
N ASP A 97 -0.72 -6.91 12.05
CA ASP A 97 0.68 -6.86 12.46
C ASP A 97 1.07 -8.27 12.92
N PRO A 98 2.04 -8.96 12.30
CA PRO A 98 2.42 -10.31 12.73
C PRO A 98 3.23 -10.33 14.03
N GLY A 99 3.61 -9.19 14.60
CA GLY A 99 4.50 -9.14 15.75
C GLY A 99 5.95 -9.43 15.42
#